data_AF-A0A7J6SAU2-F1
#
_entry.id   AF-A0A7J6SAU2-F1
#
_cell.length_a   1.000
_cell.length_b   1.000
_cell.length_c   1.000
_cell.angle_alpha   90.00
_cell.angle_beta   90.00
_cell.angle_gamma   90.00
#
_symmetry.space_group_name_H-M   'P 1'
#
loop_
_entity.id
_entity.type
_entity.pdbx_description
1 polymer ?
#
loop_
_entity_poly.entity_id
_entity_poly.type
_entity_poly.pdbx_seq_one_letter_code
_entity_poly.pdbx_strand_id
1 'polypeptide(L)'
;MTEWRDDMRKLLMSAGCDDKNMVFLFPDTQIANENFLEDVSSMLNTGEVPNLYANEDRMDILEKCSKMASADGKTGPNEVFAWYVENCRKNLHIVLAMSPIGDKFRKRLRMFPSLVNCCTIDWFMEWPPDALTAVAMQFLKTQEMPENVLNGVVKIMVDMQTSVSTLTERFLSELRRHYYVTPTSYLELINSFIQMLKQQRHVVSQAKWRYDVGLEKLADTASQVATMQKELEDLQPNLEKAAKETSEMMILVEKQQGEAAE
;
A
#
# COMPACT_ATOMS: atom_id res chain seq x y z
N MET A 1 27.77 -7.33 18.81
CA MET A 1 28.82 -8.12 18.13
C MET A 1 28.55 -9.61 18.28
N THR A 2 28.31 -10.13 19.49
CA THR A 2 28.01 -11.55 19.70
C THR A 2 26.77 -12.01 18.95
N GLU A 3 25.65 -11.30 19.08
CA GLU A 3 24.39 -11.62 18.37
C GLU A 3 24.56 -11.65 16.84
N TRP A 4 25.24 -10.64 16.26
CA TRP A 4 25.56 -10.59 14.83
C TRP A 4 26.35 -11.82 14.36
N ARG A 5 27.38 -12.20 15.11
CA ARG A 5 28.21 -13.37 14.77
C ARG A 5 27.44 -14.68 14.94
N ASP A 6 26.56 -14.76 15.93
CA ASP A 6 25.69 -15.94 16.10
C ASP A 6 24.69 -16.06 14.94
N ASP A 7 24.14 -14.95 14.46
CA ASP A 7 23.25 -14.93 13.29
C ASP A 7 24.00 -15.28 12.00
N MET A 8 25.21 -14.76 11.81
CA MET A 8 26.08 -15.15 10.68
C MET A 8 26.46 -16.62 10.72
N ARG A 9 26.69 -17.19 11.91
CA ARG A 9 26.95 -18.63 12.09
C ARG A 9 25.75 -19.45 11.63
N LYS A 10 24.55 -19.13 12.12
CA LYS A 10 23.31 -19.82 11.73
C LYS A 10 23.07 -19.73 10.23
N LEU A 11 23.26 -18.54 9.66
CA LEU A 11 23.08 -18.29 8.23
C LEU A 11 24.03 -19.14 7.37
N LEU A 12 25.32 -19.15 7.70
CA LEU A 12 26.30 -19.97 6.98
C LEU A 12 26.05 -21.47 7.18
N MET A 13 25.67 -21.91 8.39
CA MET A 13 25.36 -23.34 8.63
C MET A 13 24.13 -23.79 7.83
N SER A 14 23.08 -22.98 7.75
CA SER A 14 21.92 -23.28 6.90
C SER A 14 22.24 -23.25 5.41
N ALA A 15 23.10 -22.34 4.94
CA ALA A 15 23.50 -22.29 3.53
C ALA A 15 24.39 -23.49 3.14
N GLY A 16 25.36 -23.83 3.99
CA GLY A 16 26.37 -24.85 3.66
C GLY A 16 26.02 -26.28 4.07
N CYS A 17 25.40 -26.51 5.24
CA CYS A 17 25.07 -27.85 5.74
C CYS A 17 23.70 -28.35 5.26
N ASP A 18 22.69 -27.47 5.23
CA ASP A 18 21.32 -27.84 4.82
C ASP A 18 21.08 -27.71 3.31
N ASP A 19 22.07 -27.22 2.56
CA ASP A 19 21.99 -26.97 1.12
C ASP A 19 20.81 -26.06 0.70
N LYS A 20 20.50 -25.05 1.54
CA LYS A 20 19.39 -24.12 1.29
C LYS A 20 19.86 -22.87 0.56
N ASN A 21 19.24 -22.58 -0.59
CA ASN A 21 19.40 -21.30 -1.26
C ASN A 21 18.81 -20.15 -0.43
N MET A 22 19.64 -19.19 -0.04
CA MET A 22 19.27 -18.09 0.85
C MET A 22 19.74 -16.74 0.33
N VAL A 23 18.96 -15.71 0.63
CA VAL A 23 19.30 -14.31 0.35
C VAL A 23 19.51 -13.58 1.67
N PHE A 24 20.69 -12.99 1.86
CA PHE A 24 21.01 -12.12 2.98
C PHE A 24 20.85 -10.66 2.56
N LEU A 25 19.73 -10.03 2.94
CA LEU A 25 19.47 -8.62 2.71
C LEU A 25 20.02 -7.78 3.87
N PHE A 26 20.96 -6.88 3.58
CA PHE A 26 21.57 -6.02 4.58
C PHE A 26 21.52 -4.53 4.17
N PRO A 27 20.52 -3.78 4.67
CA PRO A 27 20.39 -2.35 4.41
C PRO A 27 21.35 -1.51 5.27
N ASP A 28 21.72 -0.33 4.78
CA ASP A 28 22.63 0.60 5.46
C ASP A 28 22.12 1.08 6.83
N THR A 29 20.80 1.09 7.05
CA THR A 29 20.14 1.43 8.31
C THR A 29 20.45 0.42 9.42
N GLN A 30 20.78 -0.83 9.09
CA GLN A 30 21.15 -1.87 10.06
C GLN A 30 22.65 -1.88 10.39
N ILE A 31 23.45 -1.06 9.70
CA ILE A 31 24.90 -0.97 9.93
C ILE A 31 25.18 -0.07 11.13
N ALA A 32 25.07 -0.67 12.33
CA ALA A 32 25.39 0.01 13.59
C ALA A 32 26.89 0.16 13.81
N ASN A 33 27.69 -0.81 13.34
CA ASN A 33 29.14 -0.82 13.47
C ASN A 33 29.80 -1.20 12.13
N GLU A 34 30.92 -0.56 11.79
CA GLU A 34 31.64 -0.82 10.54
C GLU A 34 32.27 -2.21 10.51
N ASN A 35 32.53 -2.83 11.67
CA ASN A 35 33.02 -4.22 11.76
C ASN A 35 32.05 -5.23 11.13
N PHE A 36 30.75 -4.91 11.01
CA PHE A 36 29.81 -5.79 10.31
C PHE A 36 30.13 -5.90 8.82
N LEU A 37 30.63 -4.81 8.22
CA LEU A 37 31.06 -4.81 6.82
C LEU A 37 32.38 -5.54 6.62
N GLU A 38 33.22 -5.64 7.65
CA GLU A 38 34.44 -6.46 7.61
C GLU A 38 34.10 -7.95 7.54
N ASP A 39 33.14 -8.41 8.36
CA ASP A 39 32.64 -9.80 8.31
C ASP A 39 31.97 -10.09 6.95
N VAL A 40 31.13 -9.18 6.43
CA VAL A 40 30.52 -9.31 5.09
C VAL A 40 31.58 -9.32 3.98
N SER A 41 32.57 -8.44 4.06
CA SER A 41 33.69 -8.38 3.11
C SER A 41 34.48 -9.69 3.10
N SER A 42 34.64 -10.32 4.26
CA SER A 42 35.29 -11.63 4.37
C SER A 42 34.43 -12.70 3.66
N MET A 43 33.13 -12.74 3.91
CA MET A 43 32.22 -13.65 3.21
C MET A 43 32.21 -13.47 1.69
N LEU A 44 32.27 -12.23 1.20
CA LEU A 44 32.31 -11.95 -0.24
C LEU A 44 33.62 -12.42 -0.89
N ASN A 45 34.76 -12.28 -0.20
CA ASN A 45 36.07 -12.66 -0.74
C ASN A 45 36.35 -14.17 -0.61
N THR A 46 36.18 -14.73 0.58
CA THR A 46 36.62 -16.10 0.93
C THR A 46 35.47 -17.07 1.11
N GLY A 47 34.23 -16.60 1.28
CA GLY A 47 33.08 -17.45 1.63
C GLY A 47 33.04 -17.83 3.11
N GLU A 48 33.93 -17.29 3.94
CA GLU A 48 34.02 -17.56 5.37
C GLU A 48 34.29 -16.28 6.18
N VAL A 49 33.90 -16.30 7.45
CA VAL A 49 34.24 -15.24 8.41
C VAL A 49 35.34 -15.76 9.35
N PRO A 50 36.50 -15.09 9.43
CA PRO A 50 37.58 -15.48 10.33
C PRO A 50 37.12 -15.52 11.80
N ASN A 51 37.56 -16.55 12.53
CA ASN A 51 37.27 -16.74 13.95
C ASN A 51 35.76 -16.74 14.31
N LEU A 52 34.90 -17.19 13.38
CA LEU A 52 33.45 -17.29 13.62
C LEU A 52 33.05 -18.58 14.38
N TYR A 53 33.71 -19.68 14.04
CA TYR A 53 33.40 -21.01 14.57
C TYR A 53 34.33 -21.38 15.72
N ALA A 54 33.77 -21.84 16.83
CA ALA A 54 34.52 -22.55 17.86
C ALA A 54 34.88 -23.96 17.38
N ASN A 55 35.78 -24.64 18.10
CA ASN A 55 36.16 -26.03 17.76
C ASN A 55 34.96 -26.97 17.73
N GLU A 56 34.00 -26.76 18.63
CA GLU A 56 32.74 -27.54 18.69
C GLU A 56 31.90 -27.33 17.43
N ASP A 57 31.73 -26.09 16.97
CA ASP A 57 30.98 -25.79 15.74
C ASP A 57 31.65 -26.40 14.50
N ARG A 58 32.99 -26.41 14.44
CA ARG A 58 33.72 -27.05 13.34
C ARG A 58 33.49 -28.56 13.31
N MET A 59 33.43 -29.22 14.47
CA MET A 59 33.12 -30.64 14.56
C MET A 59 31.69 -30.93 14.07
N ASP A 60 30.72 -30.09 14.46
CA ASP A 60 29.32 -30.21 13.99
C ASP A 60 29.19 -30.04 12.47
N ILE A 61 29.92 -29.08 11.88
CA ILE A 61 29.98 -28.91 10.41
C ILE A 61 30.54 -30.15 9.74
N LEU A 62 31.63 -30.72 10.28
CA LEU A 62 32.24 -31.94 9.73
C LEU A 62 31.27 -33.12 9.81
N GLU A 63 30.56 -33.31 10.92
CA GLU A 63 29.61 -34.40 11.08
C GLU A 63 28.44 -34.28 10.09
N LYS A 64 27.88 -33.08 9.94
CA LYS A 64 26.74 -32.81 9.04
C LYS A 64 27.13 -32.88 7.56
N CYS A 65 28.28 -32.30 7.19
CA CYS A 65 28.70 -32.21 5.79
C CYS A 65 29.47 -33.44 5.30
N SER A 66 30.03 -34.27 6.19
CA SER A 66 30.90 -35.40 5.80
C SER A 66 30.21 -36.39 4.85
N LYS A 67 28.92 -36.70 5.09
CA LYS A 67 28.16 -37.61 4.21
C LYS A 67 28.00 -37.05 2.80
N MET A 68 27.69 -35.76 2.67
CA MET A 68 27.51 -35.09 1.38
C MET A 68 28.85 -34.88 0.68
N ALA A 69 29.88 -34.46 1.41
CA ALA A 69 31.23 -34.27 0.90
C ALA A 69 31.88 -35.58 0.43
N SER A 70 31.61 -36.70 1.12
CA SER A 70 32.09 -38.03 0.71
C SER A 70 31.45 -38.50 -0.59
N ALA A 71 30.19 -38.11 -0.87
CA ALA A 71 29.55 -38.39 -2.16
C ALA A 71 30.27 -37.66 -3.32
N ASP A 72 30.85 -36.49 -3.03
CA ASP A 72 31.70 -35.71 -3.95
C ASP A 72 33.20 -36.11 -3.90
N GLY A 73 33.54 -37.20 -3.21
CA GLY A 73 34.91 -37.74 -3.15
C GLY A 73 35.88 -37.01 -2.20
N LYS A 74 35.38 -36.12 -1.34
CA LYS A 74 36.19 -35.36 -0.37
C LYS A 74 36.07 -36.00 1.01
N THR A 75 37.18 -36.48 1.57
CA THR A 75 37.19 -37.31 2.80
C THR A 75 38.06 -36.75 3.91
N GLY A 76 39.03 -35.87 3.60
CA GLY A 76 39.84 -35.21 4.63
C GLY A 76 39.05 -34.14 5.40
N PRO A 77 39.27 -33.94 6.72
CA PRO A 77 38.58 -32.89 7.49
C PRO A 77 38.70 -31.48 6.88
N ASN A 78 39.88 -31.14 6.35
CA ASN A 78 40.09 -29.87 5.65
C ASN A 78 39.36 -29.82 4.30
N GLU A 79 39.22 -30.96 3.61
CA GLU A 79 38.51 -31.06 2.33
C GLU A 79 37.00 -30.94 2.50
N VAL A 80 36.45 -31.53 3.58
CA VAL A 80 35.04 -31.39 3.96
C VAL A 80 34.74 -29.95 4.34
N PHE A 81 35.63 -29.27 5.06
CA PHE A 81 35.45 -27.85 5.37
C PHE A 81 35.54 -26.97 4.11
N ALA A 82 36.47 -27.25 3.20
CA ALA A 82 36.54 -26.55 1.92
C ALA A 82 35.29 -26.81 1.06
N TRP A 83 34.73 -28.02 1.10
CA TRP A 83 33.44 -28.35 0.47
C TRP A 83 32.30 -27.53 1.07
N TYR A 84 32.25 -27.40 2.39
CA TYR A 84 31.26 -26.57 3.09
C TYR A 84 31.34 -25.10 2.66
N VAL A 85 32.54 -24.53 2.61
CA VAL A 85 32.74 -23.13 2.16
C VAL A 85 32.29 -22.94 0.70
N GLU A 86 32.59 -23.90 -0.17
CA GLU A 86 32.11 -23.86 -1.56
C GLU A 86 30.58 -23.92 -1.63
N ASN A 87 29.95 -24.73 -0.77
CA ASN A 87 28.49 -24.83 -0.72
C ASN A 87 27.84 -23.55 -0.18
N CYS A 88 28.44 -22.92 0.83
CA CYS A 88 28.05 -21.59 1.29
C CYS A 88 28.09 -20.56 0.15
N ARG A 89 29.14 -20.58 -0.70
CA ARG A 89 29.26 -19.64 -1.82
C ARG A 89 28.23 -19.86 -2.92
N LYS A 90 27.81 -21.11 -3.14
CA LYS A 90 26.77 -21.45 -4.14
C LYS A 90 25.39 -21.01 -3.69
N ASN A 91 25.08 -21.24 -2.42
CA ASN A 91 23.72 -21.12 -1.91
C ASN A 91 23.42 -19.76 -1.27
N LEU A 92 24.45 -19.01 -0.85
CA LEU A 92 24.28 -17.72 -0.20
C LEU A 92 24.43 -16.56 -1.20
N HIS A 93 23.35 -15.78 -1.35
CA HIS A 93 23.36 -14.53 -2.10
C HIS A 93 23.28 -13.34 -1.16
N ILE A 94 24.29 -12.47 -1.18
CA ILE A 94 24.36 -11.27 -0.33
C ILE A 94 23.86 -10.07 -1.13
N VAL A 95 22.83 -9.38 -0.62
CA VAL A 95 22.24 -8.18 -1.20
C VAL A 95 22.41 -7.01 -0.25
N LEU A 96 23.19 -6.02 -0.67
CA LEU A 96 23.48 -4.83 0.13
C LEU A 96 22.68 -3.65 -0.41
N ALA A 97 21.86 -3.03 0.45
CA ALA A 97 21.06 -1.87 0.09
C ALA A 97 21.64 -0.62 0.76
N MET A 98 22.44 0.15 0.03
CA MET A 98 23.10 1.35 0.55
C MET A 98 22.62 2.61 -0.16
N SER A 99 22.37 3.67 0.62
CA SER A 99 22.09 4.98 0.06
C SER A 99 23.38 5.66 -0.43
N PRO A 100 23.42 6.19 -1.66
CA PRO A 100 24.58 6.96 -2.15
C PRO A 100 24.67 8.36 -1.53
N ILE A 101 23.70 8.74 -0.68
CA ILE A 101 23.61 10.05 -0.07
C ILE A 101 24.64 10.18 1.07
N GLY A 102 25.47 11.21 0.97
CA GLY A 102 26.50 11.55 1.96
C GLY A 102 27.83 10.82 1.78
N ASP A 103 28.76 11.07 2.69
CA ASP A 103 30.14 10.58 2.56
C ASP A 103 30.35 9.15 3.07
N LYS A 104 29.39 8.61 3.84
CA LYS A 104 29.51 7.27 4.45
C LYS A 104 29.65 6.18 3.40
N PHE A 105 28.84 6.22 2.34
CA PHE A 105 28.91 5.27 1.24
C PHE A 105 30.29 5.28 0.57
N ARG A 106 30.79 6.46 0.19
CA ARG A 106 32.12 6.61 -0.42
C ARG A 106 33.27 6.17 0.50
N LYS A 107 33.13 6.38 1.82
CA LYS A 107 34.12 5.91 2.80
C LYS A 107 34.10 4.38 2.88
N ARG A 108 32.92 3.76 2.95
CA ARG A 108 32.75 2.30 2.99
C ARG A 108 33.29 1.62 1.75
N LEU A 109 33.01 2.14 0.56
CA LEU A 109 33.57 1.59 -0.69
C LEU A 109 35.11 1.62 -0.73
N ARG A 110 35.73 2.65 -0.12
CA ARG A 110 37.20 2.75 -0.03
C ARG A 110 37.79 1.81 1.02
N MET A 111 37.08 1.59 2.13
CA MET A 111 37.51 0.70 3.21
C MET A 111 37.34 -0.78 2.82
N PHE A 112 36.29 -1.10 2.05
CA PHE A 112 35.91 -2.47 1.70
C PHE A 112 35.79 -2.62 0.17
N PRO A 113 36.92 -2.86 -0.54
CA PRO A 113 36.92 -3.03 -2.00
C PRO A 113 36.11 -4.24 -2.50
N SER A 114 35.89 -5.24 -1.65
CA SER A 114 35.06 -6.42 -1.94
C SER A 114 33.63 -6.06 -2.33
N LEU A 115 33.10 -4.95 -1.83
CA LEU A 115 31.77 -4.44 -2.17
C LEU A 115 31.64 -4.06 -3.65
N VAL A 116 32.75 -3.75 -4.32
CA VAL A 116 32.79 -3.41 -5.76
C VAL A 116 33.30 -4.59 -6.58
N ASN A 117 34.27 -5.33 -6.05
CA ASN A 117 34.92 -6.41 -6.80
C ASN A 117 34.08 -7.70 -6.85
N CYS A 118 33.28 -7.98 -5.81
CA CYS A 118 32.55 -9.24 -5.67
C CYS A 118 31.03 -9.09 -5.84
N CYS A 119 30.51 -7.87 -5.82
CA CYS A 119 29.08 -7.59 -5.99
C CYS A 119 28.81 -6.92 -7.34
N THR A 120 27.66 -7.27 -7.94
CA THR A 120 27.12 -6.51 -9.06
C THR A 120 26.44 -5.24 -8.53
N ILE A 121 26.81 -4.08 -9.08
CA ILE A 121 26.22 -2.81 -8.69
C ILE A 121 24.94 -2.59 -9.51
N ASP A 122 23.81 -2.51 -8.82
CA ASP A 122 22.54 -2.06 -9.38
C ASP A 122 22.22 -0.67 -8.83
N TRP A 123 22.01 0.30 -9.73
CA TRP A 123 21.84 1.70 -9.35
C TRP A 123 20.39 2.14 -9.52
N PHE A 124 19.73 2.39 -8.40
CA PHE A 124 18.36 2.91 -8.37
C PHE A 124 18.39 4.43 -8.60
N MET A 125 18.05 4.82 -9.82
CA MET A 125 17.84 6.22 -10.19
C MET A 125 16.47 6.72 -9.72
N GLU A 126 16.32 8.04 -9.69
CA GLU A 126 15.01 8.67 -9.58
C GLU A 126 14.10 8.19 -10.72
N TRP A 127 12.81 8.06 -10.43
CA TRP A 127 11.85 7.58 -11.41
C TRP A 127 11.70 8.59 -12.55
N PRO A 128 11.95 8.18 -13.82
CA PRO A 128 11.69 9.06 -14.96
C PRO A 128 10.18 9.34 -15.10
N PRO A 129 9.79 10.40 -15.83
CA PRO A 129 8.38 10.73 -16.07
C PRO A 129 7.55 9.56 -16.60
N ASP A 130 8.14 8.72 -17.44
CA ASP A 130 7.48 7.53 -17.99
C ASP A 130 7.17 6.48 -16.91
N ALA A 131 8.10 6.27 -15.97
CA ALA A 131 7.90 5.36 -14.84
C ALA A 131 6.84 5.90 -13.87
N LEU A 132 6.87 7.21 -13.58
CA LEU A 132 5.84 7.88 -12.77
C LEU A 132 4.46 7.72 -13.41
N THR A 133 4.37 7.92 -14.72
CA THR A 133 3.13 7.74 -15.50
C THR A 133 2.62 6.30 -15.40
N ALA A 134 3.48 5.31 -15.61
CA ALA A 134 3.11 3.89 -15.54
C ALA A 134 2.62 3.47 -14.15
N VAL A 135 3.30 3.93 -13.09
CA VAL A 135 2.89 3.66 -11.70
C VAL A 135 1.55 4.31 -11.40
N ALA A 136 1.37 5.60 -11.72
CA ALA A 136 0.11 6.29 -11.48
C ALA A 136 -1.06 5.66 -12.25
N MET A 137 -0.86 5.28 -13.52
CA MET A 137 -1.87 4.56 -14.31
C MET A 137 -2.26 3.23 -13.64
N GLN A 138 -1.28 2.44 -13.19
CA GLN A 138 -1.55 1.15 -12.58
C GLN A 138 -2.34 1.28 -11.27
N PHE A 139 -2.02 2.26 -10.43
CA PHE A 139 -2.74 2.51 -9.17
C PHE A 139 -4.14 3.10 -9.39
N LEU A 140 -4.31 3.97 -10.39
CA LEU A 140 -5.59 4.61 -10.69
C LEU A 140 -6.53 3.75 -11.52
N LYS A 141 -6.04 2.68 -12.16
CA LYS A 141 -6.86 1.75 -12.96
C LYS A 141 -8.05 1.16 -12.19
N THR A 142 -7.90 0.98 -10.88
CA THR A 142 -8.97 0.46 -10.00
C THR A 142 -10.11 1.45 -9.78
N GLN A 143 -9.91 2.74 -10.09
CA GLN A 143 -10.91 3.78 -9.88
C GLN A 143 -11.79 3.95 -11.12
N GLU A 144 -13.11 3.96 -10.92
CA GLU A 144 -14.07 4.24 -11.99
C GLU A 144 -13.95 5.70 -12.44
N MET A 145 -13.21 5.97 -13.52
CA MET A 145 -13.06 7.30 -14.11
C MET A 145 -13.03 7.20 -15.65
N PRO A 146 -13.57 8.21 -16.36
CA PRO A 146 -13.38 8.33 -17.79
C PRO A 146 -11.88 8.39 -18.15
N GLU A 147 -11.50 7.72 -19.24
CA GLU A 147 -10.09 7.57 -19.64
C GLU A 147 -9.40 8.92 -19.91
N ASN A 148 -10.13 9.88 -20.51
CA ASN A 148 -9.62 11.23 -20.73
C ASN A 148 -9.28 11.96 -19.41
N VAL A 149 -10.12 11.81 -18.38
CA VAL A 149 -9.90 12.40 -17.06
C VAL A 149 -8.74 11.70 -16.35
N LEU A 150 -8.68 10.37 -16.43
CA LEU A 150 -7.59 9.58 -15.85
C LEU A 150 -6.23 10.00 -16.41
N ASN A 151 -6.11 10.15 -17.73
CA ASN A 151 -4.88 10.61 -18.36
C ASN A 151 -4.49 12.03 -17.92
N GLY A 152 -5.47 12.93 -17.77
CA GLY A 152 -5.23 14.28 -17.24
C GLY A 152 -4.74 14.28 -15.78
N VAL A 153 -5.35 13.46 -14.93
CA VAL A 153 -4.95 13.32 -13.52
C VAL A 153 -3.55 12.75 -13.41
N VAL A 154 -3.23 11.70 -14.17
CA VAL A 154 -1.88 11.11 -14.20
C VAL A 154 -0.84 12.16 -14.59
N LYS A 155 -1.10 12.94 -15.64
CA LYS A 155 -0.19 14.01 -16.08
C LYS A 155 0.06 15.02 -14.96
N ILE A 156 -0.99 15.47 -14.27
CA ILE A 156 -0.86 16.40 -13.15
C ILE A 156 -0.03 15.81 -12.01
N MET A 157 -0.23 14.52 -11.68
CA MET A 157 0.55 13.86 -10.63
C MET A 157 2.05 13.81 -10.99
N VAL A 158 2.38 13.46 -12.23
CA VAL A 158 3.77 13.47 -12.73
C VAL A 158 4.35 14.88 -12.66
N ASP A 159 3.63 15.88 -13.15
CA ASP A 159 4.06 17.28 -13.13
C ASP A 159 4.29 17.79 -11.70
N MET A 160 3.44 17.39 -10.74
CA MET A 160 3.62 17.72 -9.32
C MET A 160 4.92 17.14 -8.76
N GLN A 161 5.22 15.87 -9.04
CA GLN A 161 6.44 15.23 -8.56
C GLN A 161 7.69 15.91 -9.15
N THR A 162 7.71 16.16 -10.45
CA THR A 162 8.82 16.83 -11.13
C THR A 162 9.02 18.27 -10.63
N SER A 163 7.93 18.99 -10.38
CA SER A 163 7.95 20.33 -9.82
C SER A 163 8.56 20.34 -8.41
N VAL A 164 8.17 19.40 -7.54
CA VAL A 164 8.70 19.29 -6.18
C VAL A 164 10.20 18.94 -6.19
N SER A 165 10.67 18.09 -7.10
CA SER A 165 12.10 17.83 -7.27
C SER A 165 12.87 19.11 -7.62
N THR A 166 12.37 19.90 -8.57
CA THR A 166 12.99 21.18 -8.97
C THR A 166 12.98 22.20 -7.82
N LEU A 167 11.87 22.29 -7.08
CA LEU A 167 11.74 23.18 -5.92
C LEU A 167 12.71 22.81 -4.79
N THR A 168 13.00 21.52 -4.64
CA THR A 168 13.92 21.01 -3.63
C THR A 168 15.36 21.47 -3.89
N GLU A 169 15.79 21.50 -5.15
CA GLU A 169 17.10 22.05 -5.53
C GLU A 169 17.20 23.54 -5.20
N ARG A 170 16.14 24.29 -5.52
CA ARG A 170 16.05 25.71 -5.19
C ARG A 170 16.09 25.93 -3.68
N PHE A 171 15.34 25.14 -2.92
CA PHE A 171 15.31 25.19 -1.45
C PHE A 171 16.69 24.93 -0.83
N LEU A 172 17.43 23.98 -1.37
CA LEU A 172 18.82 23.72 -0.96
C LEU A 172 19.73 24.91 -1.27
N SER A 173 19.57 25.55 -2.43
CA SER A 173 20.40 26.69 -2.83
C SER A 173 20.18 27.93 -1.96
N GLU A 174 18.92 28.22 -1.60
CA GLU A 174 18.53 29.42 -0.85
C GLU A 174 18.73 29.25 0.66
N LEU A 175 18.29 28.12 1.22
CA LEU A 175 18.22 27.91 2.67
C LEU A 175 19.27 26.93 3.20
N ARG A 176 20.07 26.31 2.33
CA ARG A 176 21.10 25.31 2.70
C ARG A 176 20.54 24.15 3.53
N ARG A 177 19.27 23.82 3.33
CA ARG A 177 18.58 22.71 3.99
C ARG A 177 18.20 21.66 2.96
N HIS A 178 18.51 20.41 3.28
CA HIS A 178 18.11 19.28 2.46
C HIS A 178 16.67 18.89 2.74
N TYR A 179 15.90 18.72 1.66
CA TYR A 179 14.64 17.98 1.63
C TYR A 179 14.83 16.85 0.62
N TYR A 180 14.32 15.66 0.89
CA TYR A 180 14.51 14.52 0.01
C TYR A 180 13.16 14.08 -0.53
N VAL A 181 13.07 14.05 -1.85
CA VAL A 181 11.88 13.58 -2.56
C VAL A 181 12.06 12.09 -2.82
N THR A 182 11.21 11.26 -2.23
CA THR A 182 11.28 9.80 -2.39
C THR A 182 10.11 9.28 -3.21
N PRO A 183 10.27 8.15 -3.93
CA PRO A 183 9.15 7.48 -4.59
C PRO A 183 8.02 7.12 -3.62
N THR A 184 8.32 6.87 -2.35
CA THR A 184 7.29 6.61 -1.33
C THR A 184 6.36 7.80 -1.14
N SER A 185 6.86 9.05 -1.13
CA SER A 185 6.02 10.24 -1.06
C SER A 185 5.10 10.38 -2.29
N TYR A 186 5.55 9.95 -3.47
CA TYR A 186 4.71 9.90 -4.66
C TYR A 186 3.58 8.86 -4.54
N LEU A 187 3.88 7.68 -4.01
CA LEU A 187 2.87 6.67 -3.73
C LEU A 187 1.87 7.14 -2.66
N GLU A 188 2.33 7.86 -1.64
CA GLU A 188 1.46 8.49 -0.64
C GLU A 188 0.52 9.51 -1.29
N LEU A 189 1.02 10.39 -2.18
CA LEU A 189 0.19 11.33 -2.93
C LEU A 189 -0.93 10.61 -3.69
N ILE A 190 -0.61 9.54 -4.41
CA ILE A 190 -1.60 8.75 -5.17
C ILE A 190 -2.63 8.12 -4.21
N ASN A 191 -2.17 7.51 -3.12
CA ASN A 191 -3.06 6.87 -2.14
C ASN A 191 -3.98 7.88 -1.45
N SER A 192 -3.46 9.04 -1.05
CA SER A 192 -4.25 10.14 -0.48
C SER A 192 -5.28 10.66 -1.48
N PHE A 193 -4.93 10.80 -2.76
CA PHE A 193 -5.88 11.16 -3.80
C PHE A 193 -7.01 10.14 -3.92
N ILE A 194 -6.69 8.84 -3.97
CA ILE A 194 -7.68 7.77 -4.05
C ILE A 194 -8.63 7.81 -2.85
N GLN A 195 -8.09 7.95 -1.64
CA GLN A 195 -8.89 8.03 -0.41
C GLN A 195 -9.81 9.25 -0.41
N MET A 196 -9.27 10.43 -0.76
CA MET A 196 -10.04 11.67 -0.84
C MET A 196 -11.15 11.57 -1.90
N LEU A 197 -10.85 11.01 -3.06
CA LEU A 197 -11.84 10.81 -4.13
C LEU A 197 -12.99 9.91 -3.66
N LYS A 198 -12.68 8.80 -2.98
CA LYS A 198 -13.69 7.90 -2.41
C LYS A 198 -14.58 8.62 -1.39
N GLN A 199 -13.99 9.39 -0.49
CA GLN A 199 -14.73 10.16 0.51
C GLN A 199 -15.65 11.19 -0.15
N GLN A 200 -15.14 11.96 -1.11
CA GLN A 200 -15.95 12.98 -1.79
C GLN A 200 -17.08 12.37 -2.63
N ARG A 201 -16.82 11.26 -3.33
CA ARG A 201 -17.87 10.51 -4.04
C ARG A 201 -18.97 10.03 -3.10
N HIS A 202 -18.60 9.56 -1.91
CA HIS A 202 -19.58 9.14 -0.92
C HIS A 202 -20.45 10.31 -0.44
N VAL A 203 -19.85 11.46 -0.12
CA VAL A 203 -20.58 12.67 0.29
C VAL A 203 -21.56 13.12 -0.80
N VAL A 204 -21.10 13.20 -2.05
CA VAL A 204 -21.93 13.60 -3.19
C VAL A 204 -23.03 12.59 -3.46
N SER A 205 -22.72 11.29 -3.43
CA SER A 205 -23.72 10.22 -3.63
C SER A 205 -24.79 10.24 -2.53
N GLN A 206 -24.41 10.51 -1.28
CA GLN A 206 -25.35 10.63 -0.18
C GLN A 206 -26.23 11.87 -0.33
N ALA A 207 -25.68 13.00 -0.74
CA ALA A 207 -26.45 14.20 -1.05
C ALA A 207 -27.44 13.95 -2.19
N LYS A 208 -27.00 13.32 -3.28
CA LYS A 208 -27.88 12.92 -4.40
C LYS A 208 -29.01 12.01 -3.93
N TRP A 209 -28.69 10.97 -3.16
CA TRP A 209 -29.69 10.03 -2.63
C TRP A 209 -30.76 10.75 -1.80
N ARG A 210 -30.38 11.75 -0.98
CA ARG A 210 -31.36 12.56 -0.23
C ARG A 210 -32.29 13.35 -1.15
N TYR A 211 -31.77 13.91 -2.24
CA TYR A 211 -32.61 14.60 -3.23
C TYR A 211 -33.54 13.64 -3.97
N ASP A 212 -33.04 12.47 -4.38
CA ASP A 212 -33.83 11.46 -5.07
C ASP A 212 -35.01 11.01 -4.20
N VAL A 213 -34.77 10.69 -2.92
CA VAL A 213 -35.82 10.35 -1.94
C VAL A 213 -36.77 11.52 -1.71
N GLY A 214 -36.27 12.76 -1.64
CA GLY A 214 -37.10 13.95 -1.48
C GLY A 214 -38.05 14.15 -2.66
N LEU A 215 -37.57 13.98 -3.89
CA LEU A 215 -38.37 14.05 -5.12
C LEU A 215 -39.42 12.95 -5.17
N GLU A 216 -39.07 11.73 -4.79
CA GLU A 216 -40.01 10.61 -4.68
C GLU A 216 -41.15 10.93 -3.70
N LYS A 217 -40.82 11.47 -2.52
CA LYS A 217 -41.85 11.88 -1.54
C LYS A 217 -42.74 13.02 -2.01
N LEU A 218 -42.20 13.96 -2.79
CA LEU A 218 -43.01 15.02 -3.39
C LEU A 218 -43.95 14.45 -4.46
N ALA A 219 -43.49 13.51 -5.29
CA ALA A 219 -44.30 12.84 -6.29
C ALA A 219 -45.42 11.99 -5.64
N ASP A 220 -45.11 11.23 -4.60
CA ASP A 220 -46.09 10.47 -3.80
C ASP A 220 -47.16 11.39 -3.24
N THR A 221 -46.76 12.52 -2.64
CA THR A 221 -47.67 13.49 -2.05
C THR A 221 -48.56 14.13 -3.11
N ALA A 222 -48.00 14.51 -4.27
CA ALA A 222 -48.76 15.05 -5.38
C ALA A 222 -49.83 14.06 -5.89
N SER A 223 -49.48 12.77 -5.99
CA SER A 223 -50.44 11.73 -6.34
C SER A 223 -51.53 11.58 -5.29
N GLN A 224 -51.20 11.61 -4.00
CA GLN A 224 -52.19 11.52 -2.93
C GLN A 224 -53.14 12.72 -2.93
N VAL A 225 -52.62 13.94 -3.14
CA VAL A 225 -53.43 15.15 -3.25
C VAL A 225 -54.38 15.08 -4.45
N ALA A 226 -53.92 14.57 -5.59
CA ALA A 226 -54.78 14.37 -6.76
C ALA A 226 -55.93 13.38 -6.48
N THR A 227 -55.65 12.28 -5.77
CA THR A 227 -56.69 11.33 -5.33
C THR A 227 -57.68 11.98 -4.38
N MET A 228 -57.21 12.71 -3.35
CA MET A 228 -58.08 13.40 -2.39
C MET A 228 -58.95 14.49 -3.05
N GLN A 229 -58.41 15.22 -4.04
CA GLN A 229 -59.19 16.19 -4.81
C GLN A 229 -60.32 15.52 -5.57
N LYS A 230 -60.05 14.38 -6.21
CA LYS A 230 -61.08 13.61 -6.92
C LYS A 230 -62.15 13.07 -5.97
N GLU A 231 -61.75 12.54 -4.82
CA GLU A 231 -62.70 12.07 -3.79
C GLU A 231 -63.59 13.21 -3.28
N LEU A 232 -63.04 14.42 -3.09
CA LEU A 232 -63.80 15.61 -2.70
C LEU A 232 -64.82 16.03 -3.77
N GLU A 233 -64.44 16.03 -5.05
CA GLU A 233 -65.34 16.31 -6.17
C GLU A 233 -66.48 15.28 -6.23
N ASP A 234 -66.18 13.99 -6.04
CA ASP A 234 -67.18 12.92 -6.03
C ASP A 234 -68.13 12.97 -4.80
N LEU A 235 -67.64 13.45 -3.65
CA LEU A 235 -68.43 13.62 -2.42
C LEU A 235 -69.35 14.84 -2.45
N GLN A 236 -69.01 15.88 -3.21
CA GLN A 236 -69.74 17.14 -3.30
C GLN A 236 -71.25 16.97 -3.65
N PRO A 237 -71.64 16.22 -4.71
CA PRO A 237 -73.05 16.02 -5.05
C PRO A 237 -73.80 15.15 -4.03
N ASN A 238 -73.10 14.23 -3.35
CA ASN A 238 -73.69 13.39 -2.31
C ASN A 238 -74.01 14.22 -1.06
N LEU A 239 -73.14 15.18 -0.70
CA LEU A 239 -73.38 16.14 0.37
C LEU A 239 -74.55 17.08 0.05
N GLU A 240 -74.68 17.56 -1.19
CA GLU A 240 -75.82 18.38 -1.60
C GLU A 240 -77.15 17.61 -1.53
N LYS A 241 -77.16 16.34 -1.94
CA LYS A 241 -78.34 15.46 -1.79
C LYS A 241 -78.69 15.25 -0.33
N ALA A 242 -77.72 14.85 0.49
CA ALA A 242 -77.94 14.63 1.92
C ALA A 242 -78.39 15.92 2.63
N ALA A 243 -77.85 17.09 2.27
CA ALA A 243 -78.28 18.39 2.80
C ALA A 243 -79.72 18.72 2.41
N LYS A 244 -80.13 18.47 1.15
CA LYS A 244 -81.53 18.59 0.72
C LYS A 244 -82.44 17.66 1.49
N GLU A 245 -82.11 16.37 1.56
CA GLU A 245 -82.88 15.36 2.30
C GLU A 245 -83.02 15.73 3.79
N THR A 246 -81.97 16.26 4.40
CA THR A 246 -82.00 16.73 5.80
C THR A 246 -82.87 17.97 5.95
N SER A 247 -82.83 18.91 5.01
CA SER A 247 -83.70 20.10 5.02
C SER A 247 -85.17 19.75 4.83
N GLU A 248 -85.47 18.78 3.96
CA GLU A 248 -86.82 18.26 3.74
C GLU A 248 -87.34 17.53 4.97
N MET A 249 -86.50 16.70 5.62
CA MET A 249 -86.84 16.08 6.90
C MET A 249 -87.07 17.12 8.00
N MET A 250 -86.28 18.19 8.05
CA MET A 250 -86.44 19.25 9.06
C MET A 250 -87.79 19.97 8.91
N ILE A 251 -88.20 20.29 7.68
CA ILE A 251 -89.53 20.86 7.39
C ILE A 251 -90.65 19.89 7.78
N LEU A 252 -90.49 18.59 7.52
CA LEU A 252 -91.46 17.57 7.90
C LEU A 252 -91.59 17.47 9.44
N VAL A 253 -90.47 17.51 10.16
CA VAL A 253 -90.43 17.50 11.62
C VAL A 253 -91.06 18.76 12.21
N GLU A 254 -90.79 19.95 11.66
CA GLU A 254 -91.46 21.18 12.08
C GLU A 254 -92.98 21.12 11.86
N LYS A 255 -93.41 20.56 10.73
CA LYS A 255 -94.84 20.36 10.44
C LYS A 255 -95.49 19.38 11.42
N GLN A 256 -94.83 18.26 11.72
CA GLN A 256 -95.29 17.28 12.70
C GLN A 256 -95.28 17.84 14.14
N GLN A 257 -94.33 18.70 14.49
CA GLN A 257 -94.32 19.40 15.79
C GLN A 257 -95.45 20.44 15.89
N GLY A 258 -95.78 21.14 14.81
CA GLY A 258 -96.92 22.04 14.75
C GLY A 258 -98.27 21.31 14.88
N GLU A 259 -98.42 20.16 14.24
CA GLU A 259 -99.60 19.30 14.35
C GLU A 259 -99.72 18.59 15.72
N ALA A 260 -98.63 18.41 16.45
CA ALA A 260 -98.62 17.84 17.80
C ALA A 260 -98.78 18.88 18.93
N ALA A 261 -98.75 20.17 18.60
CA ALA A 261 -98.93 21.29 19.53
C ALA A 261 -100.36 21.88 19.51
N GLU A 262 -101.24 21.39 18.63
CA GLU A 262 -102.71 21.51 18.71
C GLU A 262 -103.30 20.33 19.51
#